data_AF-A0A6P7F0C3-F1
#
_entry.id   AF-A0A6P7F0C3-F1
#
_cell.length_a   1.000
_cell.length_b   1.000
_cell.length_c   1.000
_cell.angle_alpha   90.00
_cell.angle_beta   90.00
_cell.angle_gamma   90.00
#
_symmetry.space_group_name_H-M   'P 1'
#
loop_
_entity.id
_entity.type
_entity.pdbx_description
1 polymer ?
#
loop_
_entity_poly.entity_id
_entity_poly.type
_entity_poly.pdbx_seq_one_letter_code
_entity_poly.pdbx_strand_id
1 'polypeptide(L)'
;MDHSVKAMTSRRLMSRLLNPHRFENDELEQLYQRYICKLQHSSVAAVVALFVVLTFLLANLGLAYAQAATAQNVYHAAHCLLFALLLGFLHTRFMQDAYLLWVCYVVLFFLATFCALALPLYPTSSAAKVAAEGTWQVVFVVFLAYAMMPLKSYVAAIFGFVLCTAHMAVAAVFSTEFHDLKWQQLIANVVIFLCVNVVGVFMHNLMEHAQRKAFLDTRNCIAARLEMEDENEKLVHILKND
;
A
#
# COMPACT_ATOMS: atom_id res chain seq x y z
N MET A 1 -18.95 41.09 -4.94
CA MET A 1 -18.87 40.02 -3.91
C MET A 1 -19.42 38.67 -4.41
N ASP A 2 -20.25 38.62 -5.46
CA ASP A 2 -20.86 37.38 -5.95
C ASP A 2 -19.94 36.39 -6.70
N HIS A 3 -18.85 36.85 -7.31
CA HIS A 3 -17.94 35.96 -8.04
C HIS A 3 -17.15 35.00 -7.11
N SER A 4 -16.88 35.40 -5.87
CA SER A 4 -16.16 34.56 -4.90
C SER A 4 -17.04 33.42 -4.37
N VAL A 5 -18.33 33.70 -4.14
CA VAL A 5 -19.32 32.71 -3.65
C VAL A 5 -19.58 31.63 -4.70
N LYS A 6 -19.65 32.02 -5.99
CA LYS A 6 -19.87 31.10 -7.11
C LYS A 6 -18.65 30.20 -7.40
N ALA A 7 -17.44 30.73 -7.23
CA ALA A 7 -16.22 29.95 -7.36
C ALA A 7 -16.05 28.92 -6.22
N MET A 8 -16.48 29.28 -5.00
CA MET A 8 -16.42 28.40 -3.82
C MET A 8 -17.41 27.23 -3.92
N THR A 9 -18.59 27.45 -4.50
CA THR A 9 -19.61 26.41 -4.76
C THR A 9 -19.21 25.47 -5.89
N SER A 10 -18.63 25.99 -6.98
CA SER A 10 -18.15 25.15 -8.10
C SER A 10 -17.00 24.22 -7.70
N ARG A 11 -16.02 24.71 -6.91
CA ARG A 11 -14.95 23.86 -6.36
C ARG A 11 -15.48 22.82 -5.36
N ARG A 12 -16.48 23.17 -4.53
CA ARG A 12 -17.14 22.20 -3.63
C ARG A 12 -17.88 21.12 -4.42
N LEU A 13 -18.60 21.48 -5.48
CA LEU A 13 -19.28 20.52 -6.36
C LEU A 13 -18.30 19.61 -7.11
N MET A 14 -17.21 20.16 -7.67
CA MET A 14 -16.14 19.34 -8.25
C MET A 14 -15.49 18.43 -7.20
N SER A 15 -15.25 18.92 -5.98
CA SER A 15 -14.70 18.09 -4.91
C SER A 15 -15.66 17.00 -4.43
N ARG A 16 -16.98 17.22 -4.50
CA ARG A 16 -18.01 16.22 -4.19
C ARG A 16 -18.15 15.18 -5.31
N LEU A 17 -18.01 15.60 -6.57
CA LEU A 17 -17.98 14.69 -7.73
C LEU A 17 -16.70 13.85 -7.77
N LEU A 18 -15.56 14.43 -7.39
CA LEU A 18 -14.27 13.73 -7.28
C LEU A 18 -14.15 12.90 -5.99
N ASN A 19 -14.99 13.17 -4.99
CA ASN A 19 -14.94 12.52 -3.69
C ASN A 19 -16.37 12.21 -3.19
N PRO A 20 -17.07 11.26 -3.85
CA PRO A 20 -18.47 10.94 -3.56
C PRO A 20 -18.69 10.36 -2.16
N HIS A 21 -17.62 10.09 -1.42
CA HIS A 21 -17.65 9.50 -0.08
C HIS A 21 -17.26 10.49 1.04
N ARG A 22 -17.16 11.78 0.74
CA ARG A 22 -16.85 12.80 1.77
C ARG A 22 -18.02 12.95 2.75
N PHE A 23 -17.72 13.01 4.05
CA PHE A 23 -18.75 13.26 5.06
C PHE A 23 -19.34 14.67 4.93
N GLU A 24 -20.62 14.83 5.28
CA GLU A 24 -21.32 16.11 5.14
C GLU A 24 -20.92 17.14 6.21
N ASN A 25 -20.43 16.67 7.37
CA ASN A 25 -19.89 17.49 8.44
C ASN A 25 -18.36 17.59 8.34
N ASP A 26 -17.83 18.81 8.24
CA ASP A 26 -16.39 19.08 8.09
C ASP A 26 -15.57 18.69 9.34
N GLU A 27 -16.14 18.77 10.55
CA GLU A 27 -15.47 18.31 11.78
C GLU A 27 -15.36 16.78 11.81
N LEU A 28 -16.40 16.09 11.33
CA LEU A 28 -16.41 14.63 11.23
C LEU A 28 -15.38 14.15 10.19
N GLU A 29 -15.26 14.87 9.08
CA GLU A 29 -14.23 14.62 8.06
C GLU A 29 -12.83 14.83 8.65
N GLN A 30 -12.58 15.90 9.41
CA GLN A 30 -11.28 16.12 10.06
C GLN A 30 -10.92 14.99 11.05
N LEU A 31 -11.89 14.53 11.85
CA LEU A 31 -11.67 13.43 12.80
C LEU A 31 -11.40 12.11 12.08
N TYR A 32 -12.13 11.83 10.99
CA TYR A 32 -11.91 10.68 10.13
C TYR A 32 -10.52 10.72 9.47
N GLN A 33 -10.10 11.87 8.94
CA GLN A 33 -8.77 12.06 8.36
C GLN A 33 -7.65 11.79 9.37
N ARG A 34 -7.81 12.23 10.63
CA ARG A 34 -6.84 11.98 11.70
C ARG A 34 -6.79 10.51 12.11
N TYR A 35 -7.93 9.84 12.19
CA TYR A 35 -8.02 8.40 12.45
C TYR A 35 -7.34 7.59 11.33
N ILE A 36 -7.66 7.90 10.07
CA ILE A 36 -7.03 7.28 8.90
C ILE A 36 -5.54 7.53 8.92
N CYS A 37 -5.05 8.76 9.12
CA CYS A 37 -3.61 9.03 9.08
C CYS A 37 -2.83 8.14 10.05
N LYS A 38 -3.35 7.95 11.27
CA LYS A 38 -2.75 7.04 12.26
C LYS A 38 -2.79 5.58 11.82
N LEU A 39 -3.90 5.14 11.21
CA LEU A 39 -4.06 3.80 10.66
C LEU A 39 -3.11 3.55 9.47
N GLN A 40 -2.97 4.56 8.61
CA GLN A 40 -2.10 4.55 7.43
C GLN A 40 -0.63 4.50 7.82
N HIS A 41 -0.21 5.25 8.85
CA HIS A 41 1.15 5.18 9.38
C HIS A 41 1.51 3.76 9.85
N SER A 42 0.61 3.12 10.61
CA SER A 42 0.77 1.72 11.04
C SER A 42 0.84 0.75 9.87
N SER A 43 -0.02 0.93 8.86
CA SER A 43 -0.05 0.08 7.67
C SER A 43 1.22 0.21 6.81
N VAL A 44 1.70 1.44 6.58
CA VAL A 44 2.97 1.69 5.88
C VAL A 44 4.15 1.10 6.65
N ALA A 45 4.20 1.28 7.97
CA ALA A 45 5.22 0.67 8.80
C ALA A 45 5.20 -0.85 8.71
N ALA A 46 4.01 -1.47 8.67
CA ALA A 46 3.85 -2.90 8.48
C ALA A 46 4.38 -3.37 7.11
N VAL A 47 4.09 -2.65 6.02
CA VAL A 47 4.64 -2.95 4.68
C VAL A 47 6.17 -2.90 4.69
N VAL A 48 6.74 -1.83 5.23
CA VAL A 48 8.20 -1.68 5.29
C VAL A 48 8.83 -2.79 6.14
N ALA A 49 8.23 -3.14 7.28
CA ALA A 49 8.69 -4.25 8.12
C ALA A 49 8.62 -5.60 7.40
N LEU A 50 7.53 -5.88 6.68
CA LEU A 50 7.40 -7.09 5.85
C LEU A 50 8.52 -7.17 4.80
N PHE A 51 8.87 -6.05 4.17
CA PHE A 51 9.98 -6.00 3.21
C PHE A 51 11.35 -6.19 3.85
N VAL A 52 11.60 -5.65 5.05
CA VAL A 52 12.83 -5.94 5.81
C VAL A 52 12.96 -7.45 6.02
N VAL A 53 11.91 -8.11 6.54
CA VAL A 53 11.94 -9.55 6.79
C VAL A 53 12.13 -10.33 5.49
N LEU A 54 11.37 -10.01 4.44
CA LEU A 54 11.47 -10.70 3.15
C LEU A 54 12.89 -10.59 2.55
N THR A 55 13.44 -9.38 2.48
CA THR A 55 14.76 -9.13 1.87
C THR A 55 15.88 -9.71 2.71
N PHE A 56 15.76 -9.68 4.04
CA PHE A 56 16.67 -10.37 4.94
C PHE A 56 16.66 -11.88 4.69
N LEU A 57 15.48 -12.51 4.61
CA LEU A 57 15.37 -13.94 4.34
C LEU A 57 15.97 -14.31 2.98
N LEU A 58 15.68 -13.54 1.93
CA LEU A 58 16.26 -13.75 0.60
C LEU A 58 17.78 -13.62 0.60
N ALA A 59 18.34 -12.62 1.30
CA ALA A 59 19.79 -12.43 1.42
C ALA A 59 20.46 -13.61 2.15
N ASN A 60 19.87 -14.07 3.25
CA ASN A 60 20.41 -15.19 4.03
C ASN A 60 20.30 -16.52 3.27
N LEU A 61 19.15 -16.80 2.65
CA LEU A 61 18.96 -18.00 1.83
C LEU A 61 19.95 -17.99 0.66
N GLY A 62 20.07 -16.87 -0.05
CA GLY A 62 21.01 -16.74 -1.15
C GLY A 62 22.46 -16.93 -0.71
N LEU A 63 22.85 -16.46 0.47
CA LEU A 63 24.18 -16.67 1.03
C LEU A 63 24.41 -18.13 1.43
N ALA A 64 23.43 -18.76 2.08
CA ALA A 64 23.49 -20.14 2.53
C ALA A 64 23.62 -21.12 1.36
N TYR A 65 22.88 -20.90 0.26
CA TYR A 65 22.93 -21.73 -0.93
C TYR A 65 24.18 -21.47 -1.79
N ALA A 66 24.54 -20.21 -2.03
CA ALA A 66 25.65 -19.88 -2.92
C ALA A 66 27.02 -20.07 -2.26
N GLN A 67 27.09 -20.09 -0.92
CA GLN A 67 28.32 -20.10 -0.11
C GLN A 67 29.34 -18.99 -0.49
N ALA A 68 28.90 -17.99 -1.25
CA ALA A 68 29.68 -16.88 -1.75
C ALA A 68 28.80 -15.63 -1.87
N ALA A 69 29.43 -14.45 -1.77
CA ALA A 69 28.74 -13.17 -1.94
C ALA A 69 28.45 -12.93 -3.44
N THR A 70 27.25 -13.33 -3.89
CA THR A 70 26.77 -13.01 -5.24
C THR A 70 26.22 -11.57 -5.30
N ALA A 71 26.21 -10.97 -6.50
CA ALA A 71 25.66 -9.63 -6.70
C ALA A 71 24.18 -9.53 -6.25
N GLN A 72 23.40 -10.59 -6.43
CA GLN A 72 22.01 -10.68 -5.99
C GLN A 72 21.87 -10.68 -4.46
N ASN A 73 22.79 -11.33 -3.74
CA ASN A 73 22.80 -11.32 -2.27
C ASN A 73 23.12 -9.93 -1.73
N VAL A 74 24.13 -9.26 -2.32
CA VAL A 74 24.50 -7.87 -1.97
C VAL A 74 23.31 -6.93 -2.19
N TYR A 75 22.59 -7.13 -3.29
CA TYR A 75 21.39 -6.38 -3.62
C TYR A 75 20.25 -6.56 -2.60
N HIS A 76 19.93 -7.80 -2.23
CA HIS A 76 18.92 -8.10 -1.21
C HIS A 76 19.33 -7.53 0.16
N ALA A 77 20.61 -7.61 0.52
CA ALA A 77 21.14 -7.00 1.74
C ALA A 77 21.02 -5.46 1.72
N ALA A 78 21.31 -4.82 0.57
CA ALA A 78 21.16 -3.37 0.41
C ALA A 78 19.69 -2.94 0.55
N HIS A 79 18.74 -3.67 -0.04
CA HIS A 79 17.30 -3.40 0.13
C HIS A 79 16.86 -3.60 1.58
N CYS A 80 17.35 -4.64 2.25
CA CYS A 80 17.08 -4.87 3.67
C CYS A 80 17.53 -3.69 4.52
N LEU A 81 18.76 -3.21 4.32
CA LEU A 81 19.28 -2.04 5.03
C LEU A 81 18.43 -0.79 4.74
N LEU A 82 18.08 -0.57 3.48
CA LEU A 82 17.30 0.58 3.06
C LEU A 82 15.90 0.60 3.68
N PHE A 83 15.19 -0.53 3.67
CA PHE A 83 13.88 -0.62 4.32
C PHE A 83 14.00 -0.54 5.84
N ALA A 84 15.08 -1.05 6.46
CA ALA A 84 15.30 -0.92 7.89
C ALA A 84 15.54 0.54 8.31
N LEU A 85 16.31 1.30 7.52
CA LEU A 85 16.48 2.75 7.71
C LEU A 85 15.15 3.49 7.57
N LEU A 86 14.35 3.14 6.57
CA LEU A 86 13.04 3.72 6.37
C LEU A 86 12.06 3.40 7.51
N LEU A 87 12.13 2.18 8.06
CA LEU A 87 11.36 1.76 9.22
C LEU A 87 11.78 2.54 10.47
N GLY A 88 13.09 2.69 10.69
CA GLY A 88 13.65 3.51 11.76
C GLY A 88 13.16 4.96 11.66
N PHE A 89 13.18 5.52 10.45
CA PHE A 89 12.67 6.85 10.17
C PHE A 89 11.16 6.98 10.42
N LEU A 90 10.36 6.00 9.99
CA LEU A 90 8.92 5.96 10.26
C LEU A 90 8.59 5.91 11.77
N HIS A 91 9.44 5.26 12.56
CA HIS A 91 9.27 5.17 14.01
C HIS A 91 9.71 6.45 14.75
N THR A 92 10.49 7.33 14.10
CA THR A 92 10.83 8.62 14.71
C THR A 92 9.59 9.52 14.82
N ARG A 93 9.44 10.16 15.98
CA ARG A 93 8.33 11.10 16.31
C ARG A 93 8.28 12.35 15.42
N PHE A 94 9.20 12.52 14.48
CA PHE A 94 9.32 13.69 13.60
C PHE A 94 8.38 13.65 12.38
N MET A 95 7.63 12.57 12.18
CA MET A 95 6.69 12.46 11.07
C MET A 95 5.46 13.36 11.26
N GLN A 96 5.40 14.47 10.52
CA GLN A 96 4.16 15.19 10.28
C GLN A 96 3.34 14.48 9.19
N ASP A 97 2.02 14.56 9.29
CA ASP A 97 1.05 13.92 8.37
C ASP A 97 1.31 14.24 6.89
N ALA A 98 1.89 15.40 6.57
CA ALA A 98 2.24 15.81 5.21
C ALA A 98 3.39 14.98 4.59
N TYR A 99 4.30 14.44 5.39
CA TYR A 99 5.43 13.64 4.88
C TYR A 99 5.06 12.18 4.63
N LEU A 100 3.99 11.67 5.25
CA LEU A 100 3.58 10.26 5.10
C LEU A 100 3.33 9.89 3.64
N LEU A 101 2.68 10.79 2.89
CA LEU A 101 2.38 10.58 1.47
C LEU A 101 3.66 10.57 0.62
N TRP A 102 4.65 11.42 0.92
CA TRP A 102 5.97 11.38 0.30
C TRP A 102 6.72 10.09 0.62
N VAL A 103 6.68 9.65 1.88
CA VAL A 103 7.25 8.36 2.29
C VAL A 103 6.60 7.22 1.53
N CYS A 104 5.28 7.26 1.30
CA CYS A 104 4.61 6.23 0.50
C CYS A 104 5.12 6.17 -0.94
N TYR A 105 5.36 7.32 -1.58
CA TYR A 105 5.97 7.33 -2.92
C TYR A 105 7.41 6.81 -2.91
N VAL A 106 8.18 7.13 -1.88
CA VAL A 106 9.54 6.61 -1.68
C VAL A 106 9.52 5.09 -1.50
N VAL A 107 8.60 4.57 -0.67
CA VAL A 107 8.35 3.12 -0.50
C VAL A 107 8.01 2.50 -1.85
N LEU A 108 7.02 3.03 -2.59
CA LEU A 108 6.64 2.53 -3.92
C LEU A 108 7.82 2.49 -4.89
N PHE A 109 8.66 3.52 -4.88
CA PHE A 109 9.87 3.57 -5.70
C PHE A 109 10.80 2.39 -5.38
N PHE A 110 11.06 2.13 -4.09
CA PHE A 110 11.89 0.98 -3.68
C PHE A 110 11.25 -0.38 -3.95
N LEU A 111 9.91 -0.47 -3.88
CA LEU A 111 9.20 -1.68 -4.32
C LEU A 111 9.34 -1.90 -5.83
N ALA A 112 9.27 -0.83 -6.63
CA ALA A 112 9.49 -0.91 -8.07
C ALA A 112 10.93 -1.31 -8.41
N THR A 113 11.94 -0.77 -7.71
CA THR A 113 13.33 -1.22 -7.91
C THR A 113 13.51 -2.67 -7.51
N PHE A 114 12.88 -3.11 -6.41
CA PHE A 114 12.82 -4.53 -6.01
C PHE A 114 12.32 -5.44 -7.13
N CYS A 115 11.20 -5.07 -7.77
CA CYS A 115 10.68 -5.81 -8.92
C CYS A 115 11.56 -5.72 -10.16
N ALA A 116 12.08 -4.54 -10.49
CA ALA A 116 12.91 -4.34 -11.68
C ALA A 116 14.19 -5.20 -11.64
N LEU A 117 14.74 -5.43 -10.46
CA LEU A 117 15.93 -6.24 -10.25
C LEU A 117 15.64 -7.74 -10.15
N ALA A 118 14.36 -8.11 -10.01
CA ALA A 118 13.90 -9.49 -10.15
C ALA A 118 13.57 -9.88 -11.60
N LEU A 119 13.62 -8.94 -12.54
CA LEU A 119 13.38 -9.20 -13.96
C LEU A 119 14.58 -9.91 -14.61
N PRO A 120 14.36 -10.71 -15.67
CA PRO A 120 15.41 -11.44 -16.42
C PRO A 120 16.30 -10.51 -17.29
N LEU A 121 16.54 -9.28 -16.86
CA LEU A 121 17.38 -8.27 -17.53
C LEU A 121 18.87 -8.58 -17.34
N TYR A 122 19.26 -8.93 -16.11
CA TYR A 122 20.66 -9.05 -15.74
C TYR A 122 21.22 -10.41 -16.19
N PRO A 123 22.46 -10.46 -16.71
CA PRO A 123 23.11 -11.73 -17.01
C PRO A 123 23.46 -12.42 -15.68
N THR A 124 22.60 -13.32 -15.22
CA THR A 124 22.93 -14.26 -14.15
C THR A 124 23.76 -15.39 -14.75
N SER A 125 24.92 -15.67 -14.16
CA SER A 125 25.99 -16.47 -14.76
C SER A 125 25.66 -17.95 -15.00
N SER A 126 24.48 -18.44 -14.60
CA SER A 126 24.26 -19.89 -14.51
C SER A 126 22.81 -20.37 -14.65
N ALA A 127 21.83 -19.48 -14.88
CA ALA A 127 20.41 -19.86 -14.91
C ALA A 127 19.74 -19.46 -16.23
N ALA A 128 19.10 -20.45 -16.87
CA ALA A 128 18.16 -20.29 -17.97
C ALA A 128 17.14 -19.16 -17.66
N LYS A 129 17.02 -18.16 -18.55
CA LYS A 129 16.10 -17.02 -18.38
C LYS A 129 14.67 -17.44 -18.72
N VAL A 130 13.83 -17.59 -17.71
CA VAL A 130 12.43 -18.03 -17.84
C VAL A 130 11.49 -16.83 -17.79
N ALA A 131 10.41 -16.84 -18.58
CA ALA A 131 9.43 -15.75 -18.58
C ALA A 131 8.68 -15.59 -17.24
N ALA A 132 8.68 -16.63 -16.39
CA ALA A 132 8.11 -16.62 -15.04
C ALA A 132 9.03 -15.97 -13.99
N GLU A 133 10.28 -15.65 -14.34
CA GLU A 133 11.21 -14.97 -13.44
C GLU A 133 10.69 -13.56 -13.11
N GLY A 134 10.69 -13.19 -11.84
CA GLY A 134 10.17 -11.90 -11.39
C GLY A 134 8.64 -11.84 -11.20
N THR A 135 7.88 -12.85 -11.66
CA THR A 135 6.39 -12.80 -11.61
C THR A 135 5.88 -12.73 -10.17
N TRP A 136 6.43 -13.54 -9.25
CA TRP A 136 5.96 -13.55 -7.86
C TRP A 136 6.26 -12.24 -7.13
N GLN A 137 7.41 -11.61 -7.41
CA GLN A 137 7.78 -10.32 -6.82
C GLN A 137 6.80 -9.23 -7.27
N VAL A 138 6.47 -9.20 -8.56
CA VAL A 138 5.49 -8.25 -9.11
C VAL A 138 4.11 -8.47 -8.49
N VAL A 139 3.62 -9.72 -8.46
CA VAL A 139 2.32 -10.03 -7.85
C VAL A 139 2.27 -9.59 -6.39
N PHE A 140 3.31 -9.91 -5.62
CA PHE A 140 3.38 -9.55 -4.20
C PHE A 140 3.41 -8.03 -3.99
N VAL A 141 4.24 -7.31 -4.74
CA VAL A 141 4.34 -5.84 -4.68
C VAL A 141 3.04 -5.16 -5.09
N VAL A 142 2.40 -5.59 -6.17
CA VAL A 142 1.11 -5.05 -6.62
C VAL A 142 0.05 -5.28 -5.55
N PHE A 143 -0.05 -6.50 -5.02
CA PHE A 143 -0.99 -6.82 -3.95
C PHE A 143 -0.79 -5.92 -2.72
N LEU A 144 0.45 -5.76 -2.23
CA LEU A 144 0.74 -4.89 -1.09
C LEU A 144 0.45 -3.41 -1.37
N ALA A 145 0.72 -2.94 -2.60
CA ALA A 145 0.42 -1.57 -3.00
C ALA A 145 -1.08 -1.27 -2.98
N TYR A 146 -1.93 -2.24 -3.32
CA TYR A 146 -3.38 -2.08 -3.22
C TYR A 146 -3.91 -2.26 -1.79
N ALA A 147 -3.41 -3.28 -1.10
CA ALA A 147 -3.98 -3.75 0.16
C ALA A 147 -3.51 -2.96 1.38
N MET A 148 -2.30 -2.39 1.36
CA MET A 148 -1.70 -1.80 2.57
C MET A 148 -1.17 -0.38 2.37
N MET A 149 -0.93 0.05 1.12
CA MET A 149 -0.45 1.40 0.90
C MET A 149 -1.63 2.40 0.93
N PRO A 150 -1.49 3.51 1.66
CA PRO A 150 -2.53 4.53 1.84
C PRO A 150 -2.62 5.48 0.64
N LEU A 151 -2.58 4.92 -0.57
CA LEU A 151 -2.59 5.67 -1.82
C LEU A 151 -4.01 5.74 -2.36
N LYS A 152 -4.26 6.75 -3.19
CA LYS A 152 -5.52 6.82 -3.93
C LYS A 152 -5.60 5.62 -4.87
N SER A 153 -6.79 5.02 -5.00
CA SER A 153 -7.04 3.83 -5.81
C SER A 153 -6.46 3.91 -7.23
N TYR A 154 -6.57 5.07 -7.88
CA TYR A 154 -6.01 5.28 -9.22
C TYR A 154 -4.48 5.26 -9.25
N VAL A 155 -3.79 5.73 -8.19
CA VAL A 155 -2.32 5.71 -8.13
C VAL A 155 -1.83 4.26 -8.00
N ALA A 156 -2.45 3.48 -7.11
CA ALA A 156 -2.15 2.06 -6.97
C ALA A 156 -2.43 1.30 -8.28
N ALA A 157 -3.51 1.65 -8.99
CA ALA A 157 -3.85 1.04 -10.26
C ALA A 157 -2.88 1.37 -11.40
N ILE A 158 -2.48 2.64 -11.54
CA ILE A 158 -1.46 3.03 -12.51
C ILE A 158 -0.14 2.34 -12.19
N PHE A 159 0.26 2.31 -10.91
CA PHE A 159 1.47 1.64 -10.47
C PHE A 159 1.45 0.14 -10.81
N GLY A 160 0.36 -0.56 -10.49
CA GLY A 160 0.19 -1.98 -10.80
C GLY A 160 0.22 -2.27 -12.30
N PHE A 161 -0.50 -1.48 -13.10
CA PHE A 161 -0.54 -1.65 -14.55
C PHE A 161 0.83 -1.39 -15.20
N VAL A 162 1.52 -0.32 -14.79
CA VAL A 162 2.88 -0.01 -15.28
C VAL A 162 3.85 -1.13 -14.93
N LEU A 163 3.79 -1.67 -13.70
CA LEU A 163 4.68 -2.73 -13.27
C LEU A 163 4.43 -4.05 -14.01
N CYS A 164 3.16 -4.44 -14.18
CA CYS A 164 2.77 -5.63 -14.93
C CYS A 164 3.14 -5.51 -16.42
N THR A 165 2.90 -4.35 -17.05
CA THR A 165 3.26 -4.13 -18.45
C THR A 165 4.78 -4.10 -18.66
N ALA A 166 5.53 -3.47 -17.75
CA ALA A 166 6.99 -3.50 -17.78
C ALA A 166 7.55 -4.91 -17.65
N HIS A 167 7.02 -5.71 -16.71
CA HIS A 167 7.39 -7.12 -16.57
C HIS A 167 7.08 -7.90 -17.85
N MET A 168 5.87 -7.75 -18.39
CA MET A 168 5.46 -8.44 -19.62
C MET A 168 6.34 -8.09 -20.82
N ALA A 169 6.67 -6.81 -21.00
CA ALA A 169 7.54 -6.35 -22.08
C ALA A 169 8.94 -6.96 -21.95
N VAL A 170 9.51 -6.95 -20.75
CA VAL A 170 10.83 -7.52 -20.48
C VAL A 170 10.82 -9.04 -20.63
N ALA A 171 9.84 -9.73 -20.07
CA ALA A 171 9.68 -11.17 -20.21
C ALA A 171 9.50 -11.57 -21.68
N ALA A 172 8.76 -10.80 -22.49
CA ALA A 172 8.58 -11.09 -23.91
C ALA A 172 9.87 -10.93 -24.72
N VAL A 173 10.68 -9.91 -24.44
CA VAL A 173 11.92 -9.61 -25.20
C VAL A 173 13.10 -10.48 -24.76
N PHE A 174 13.27 -10.69 -23.45
CA PHE A 174 14.50 -11.29 -22.89
C PHE A 174 14.38 -12.76 -22.51
N SER A 175 13.18 -13.37 -22.58
CA SER A 175 13.05 -14.82 -22.42
C SER A 175 13.57 -15.55 -23.67
N THR A 176 14.69 -16.23 -23.50
CA THR A 176 15.40 -16.98 -24.54
C THR A 176 15.14 -18.49 -24.46
N GLU A 177 14.60 -18.97 -23.34
CA GLU A 177 14.44 -20.40 -23.06
C GLU A 177 13.04 -20.91 -23.40
N PHE A 178 12.96 -22.15 -23.90
CA PHE A 178 11.73 -22.86 -24.28
C PHE A 178 10.80 -22.09 -25.23
N HIS A 179 11.19 -21.95 -26.50
CA HIS A 179 10.41 -21.23 -27.52
C HIS A 179 8.94 -21.71 -27.63
N ASP A 180 8.70 -23.02 -27.48
CA ASP A 180 7.37 -23.62 -27.55
C ASP A 180 6.48 -23.32 -26.33
N LEU A 181 7.09 -23.18 -25.14
CA LEU A 181 6.37 -22.91 -23.88
C LEU A 181 6.30 -21.42 -23.55
N LYS A 182 7.10 -20.58 -24.22
CA LYS A 182 7.16 -19.13 -24.01
C LYS A 182 5.77 -18.48 -24.08
N TRP A 183 4.98 -18.83 -25.09
CA TRP A 183 3.63 -18.28 -25.25
C TRP A 183 2.68 -18.71 -24.13
N GLN A 184 2.78 -19.96 -23.67
CA GLN A 184 1.97 -20.46 -22.55
C GLN A 184 2.35 -19.74 -21.24
N GLN A 185 3.64 -19.50 -21.00
CA GLN A 185 4.12 -18.76 -19.82
C GLN A 185 3.69 -17.30 -19.85
N LEU A 186 3.77 -16.63 -21.01
CA LEU A 186 3.30 -15.25 -21.17
C LEU A 186 1.80 -15.13 -20.94
N ILE A 187 0.99 -16.04 -21.50
CA ILE A 187 -0.46 -16.07 -21.26
C ILE A 187 -0.75 -16.29 -19.77
N ALA A 188 -0.06 -17.22 -19.12
CA ALA A 188 -0.21 -17.45 -17.68
C ALA A 188 0.12 -16.19 -16.86
N ASN A 189 1.22 -15.50 -17.20
CA ASN A 189 1.58 -14.23 -16.55
C ASN A 189 0.51 -13.15 -16.77
N VAL A 190 -0.07 -13.03 -17.98
CA VAL A 190 -1.17 -12.09 -18.26
C VAL A 190 -2.38 -12.38 -17.38
N VAL A 191 -2.78 -13.65 -17.28
CA VAL A 191 -3.93 -14.06 -16.45
C VAL A 191 -3.67 -13.74 -14.97
N ILE A 192 -2.48 -14.05 -14.46
CA ILE A 192 -2.11 -13.76 -13.07
C ILE A 192 -2.07 -12.24 -12.80
N PHE A 193 -1.53 -11.46 -13.73
CA PHE A 193 -1.48 -10.00 -13.61
C PHE A 193 -2.87 -9.37 -13.67
N LEU A 194 -3.76 -9.86 -14.53
CA LEU A 194 -5.16 -9.42 -14.53
C LEU A 194 -5.82 -9.76 -13.18
N CYS A 195 -5.63 -10.98 -12.69
CA CYS A 195 -6.18 -11.45 -11.43
C CYS A 195 -5.74 -10.58 -10.24
N VAL A 196 -4.44 -10.33 -10.08
CA VAL A 196 -3.93 -9.53 -8.95
C VAL A 196 -4.41 -8.07 -9.01
N ASN A 197 -4.58 -7.49 -10.20
CA ASN A 197 -5.12 -6.14 -10.31
C ASN A 197 -6.61 -6.09 -9.94
N VAL A 198 -7.42 -7.06 -10.39
CA VAL A 198 -8.84 -7.15 -10.01
C VAL A 198 -9.00 -7.36 -8.51
N VAL A 199 -8.27 -8.33 -7.94
CA VAL A 199 -8.27 -8.60 -6.50
C VAL A 199 -7.75 -7.38 -5.73
N GLY A 200 -6.72 -6.71 -6.23
CA GLY A 200 -6.16 -5.49 -5.64
C GLY A 200 -7.19 -4.36 -5.54
N VAL A 201 -7.87 -4.04 -6.64
CA VAL A 201 -8.95 -3.04 -6.66
C VAL A 201 -10.07 -3.40 -5.69
N PHE A 202 -10.49 -4.68 -5.70
CA PHE A 202 -11.53 -5.15 -4.79
C PHE A 202 -11.12 -5.03 -3.32
N MET A 203 -9.91 -5.47 -2.96
CA MET A 203 -9.37 -5.38 -1.60
C MET A 203 -9.22 -3.92 -1.14
N HIS A 204 -8.79 -3.03 -2.02
CA HIS A 204 -8.69 -1.61 -1.71
C HIS A 204 -10.06 -1.02 -1.34
N ASN A 205 -11.10 -1.31 -2.15
CA ASN A 205 -12.46 -0.87 -1.87
C ASN A 205 -13.00 -1.46 -0.56
N LEU A 206 -12.77 -2.75 -0.31
CA LEU A 206 -13.15 -3.39 0.96
C LEU A 206 -12.48 -2.72 2.15
N MET A 207 -11.20 -2.39 2.05
CA MET A 207 -10.47 -1.72 3.12
C MET A 207 -11.01 -0.32 3.38
N GLU A 208 -11.28 0.47 2.34
CA GLU A 208 -11.87 1.80 2.51
C GLU A 208 -13.22 1.72 3.22
N HIS A 209 -14.09 0.79 2.80
CA HIS A 209 -15.39 0.57 3.44
C HIS A 209 -15.25 0.09 4.89
N ALA A 210 -14.34 -0.85 5.17
CA ALA A 210 -14.08 -1.34 6.52
C ALA A 210 -13.58 -0.23 7.44
N GLN A 211 -12.68 0.63 6.96
CA GLN A 211 -12.16 1.78 7.72
C GLN A 211 -13.27 2.79 8.06
N ARG A 212 -14.15 3.11 7.10
CA ARG A 212 -15.30 4.01 7.33
C ARG A 212 -16.27 3.42 8.36
N LYS A 213 -16.58 2.12 8.23
CA LYS A 213 -17.46 1.43 9.17
C LYS A 213 -16.87 1.41 10.58
N ALA A 214 -15.61 1.03 10.74
CA ALA A 214 -14.93 1.00 12.04
C ALA A 214 -14.90 2.37 12.72
N PHE A 215 -14.71 3.45 11.94
CA PHE A 215 -14.78 4.81 12.46
C PHE A 215 -16.17 5.17 13.00
N LEU A 216 -17.24 4.85 12.26
CA LEU A 216 -18.62 5.12 12.69
C LEU A 216 -19.00 4.27 13.92
N ASP A 217 -18.60 3.00 13.96
CA ASP A 217 -18.86 2.11 15.09
C ASP A 217 -18.16 2.63 16.37
N THR A 218 -16.90 3.06 16.25
CA THR A 218 -16.15 3.66 17.38
C THR A 218 -16.85 4.91 17.90
N ARG A 219 -17.30 5.79 16.99
CA ARG A 219 -18.01 7.01 17.36
C ARG A 219 -19.34 6.71 18.05
N ASN A 220 -20.15 5.81 17.50
CA ASN A 220 -21.44 5.45 18.07
C ASN A 220 -21.27 4.83 19.47
N CYS A 221 -20.21 4.05 19.68
CA CYS A 221 -19.85 3.53 21.00
C CYS A 221 -19.50 4.63 22.00
N ILE A 222 -18.70 5.62 21.59
CA ILE A 222 -18.35 6.77 22.44
C ILE A 222 -19.59 7.60 22.78
N ALA A 223 -20.49 7.83 21.81
CA ALA A 223 -21.73 8.57 22.03
C ALA A 223 -22.64 7.87 23.06
N ALA A 224 -22.84 6.55 22.92
CA ALA A 224 -23.59 5.77 23.89
C ALA A 224 -22.96 5.81 25.29
N ARG A 225 -21.62 5.75 25.38
CA ARG A 225 -20.91 5.89 26.65
C ARG A 225 -21.15 7.25 27.31
N LEU A 226 -21.13 8.34 26.54
CA LEU A 226 -21.39 9.68 27.07
C LEU A 226 -22.84 9.86 27.53
N GLU A 227 -23.80 9.31 26.80
CA GLU A 227 -25.22 9.31 27.21
C GLU A 227 -25.42 8.56 28.53
N MET A 228 -24.78 7.39 28.68
CA MET A 228 -24.80 6.65 29.94
C MET A 228 -24.14 7.41 31.10
N GLU A 229 -23.05 8.16 30.84
CA GLU A 229 -22.42 9.01 31.86
C GLU A 229 -23.34 10.16 32.29
N ASP A 230 -24.03 10.81 31.35
CA ASP A 230 -24.99 11.90 31.63
C ASP A 230 -26.23 11.40 32.39
N GLU A 231 -26.76 10.22 32.04
CA GLU A 231 -27.84 9.58 32.80
C GLU A 231 -27.40 9.22 34.22
N ASN A 232 -26.19 8.71 34.39
CA ASN A 232 -25.65 8.38 35.70
C ASN A 232 -25.44 9.63 36.57
N GLU A 233 -24.94 10.74 36.01
CA GLU A 233 -24.82 12.01 36.75
C GLU A 233 -26.19 12.54 37.20
N LYS A 234 -27.23 12.43 36.36
CA LYS A 234 -28.61 12.79 36.73
C LYS A 234 -29.13 11.94 37.89
N LEU A 235 -28.90 10.62 37.86
CA LEU A 235 -29.30 9.72 38.94
C LEU A 235 -28.57 10.03 40.25
N VAL A 236 -27.26 10.29 40.19
CA VAL A 236 -26.47 10.68 41.37
C VAL A 236 -26.96 12.01 41.96
N HIS A 237 -27.32 12.98 41.11
CA HIS A 237 -27.87 14.26 41.56
C HIS A 237 -29.24 14.10 42.24
N ILE A 238 -30.10 13.21 41.72
CA ILE A 238 -31.39 12.89 42.34
C ILE A 238 -31.17 12.25 43.72
N LEU A 239 -30.32 11.21 43.80
CA LEU A 239 -30.04 10.48 45.04
C LEU A 239 -29.39 11.33 46.16
N LYS A 240 -28.74 12.44 45.81
CA LYS A 240 -28.08 13.33 46.78
C LYS A 240 -29.02 14.41 47.34
N ASN A 241 -30.15 14.65 46.67
CA ASN A 241 -31.13 15.66 47.06
C ASN A 241 -32.36 15.08 47.78
N ASP A 242 -32.46 13.75 47.86
CA ASP A 242 -33.35 13.01 48.76
C ASP A 242 -32.64 12.69 50.09
#